data_AF-A0AB37FVZ7-F1
#
_entry.id   AF-A0AB37FVZ7-F1
#
_cell.length_a   1.000
_cell.length_b   1.000
_cell.length_c   1.000
_cell.angle_alpha   90.00
_cell.angle_beta   90.00
_cell.angle_gamma   90.00
#
_symmetry.space_group_name_H-M   'P 1'
#
loop_
_entity.id
_entity.type
_entity.pdbx_description
1 polymer ?
#
loop_
_entity_poly.entity_id
_entity_poly.type
_entity_poly.pdbx_seq_one_letter_code
_entity_poly.pdbx_strand_id
1 'polypeptide(L)'
;MEFKAQATAPFIKDNWGIEVPVDKSERRFDVAVFSKDKHKLWLIETNYYGGGGSKLKAVAGEFTELSQFITKSTDDVNFVWVTDGQGWKTAHLPLAEAFGHITHVFNLDMLKQGYLHDLFR
;
A
#
# COMPACT_ATOMS: atom_id res chain seq x y z
N MET A 1 17.57 -4.68 3.40
CA MET A 1 16.21 -4.19 3.64
C MET A 1 15.73 -4.62 5.00
N GLU A 2 14.92 -3.81 5.64
CA GLU A 2 14.21 -4.14 6.87
C GLU A 2 12.71 -4.17 6.61
N PHE A 3 11.95 -4.91 7.41
CA PHE A 3 10.50 -4.87 7.32
C PHE A 3 9.85 -5.00 8.70
N LYS A 4 8.63 -4.48 8.80
CA LYS A 4 7.77 -4.60 9.98
C LYS A 4 6.35 -4.90 9.52
N ALA A 5 5.81 -6.04 9.95
CA ALA A 5 4.38 -6.30 9.84
C ALA A 5 3.62 -5.43 10.86
N GLN A 6 2.41 -4.99 10.52
CA GLN A 6 1.53 -4.25 11.43
C GLN A 6 2.22 -2.99 11.98
N ALA A 7 2.84 -2.22 11.07
CA ALA A 7 3.68 -1.07 11.36
C ALA A 7 2.84 0.20 11.61
N THR A 8 3.29 1.04 12.53
CA THR A 8 2.67 2.34 12.84
C THR A 8 3.62 3.47 12.51
N ALA A 9 3.10 4.67 12.25
CA ALA A 9 3.93 5.85 11.98
C ALA A 9 4.94 6.16 13.11
N PRO A 10 4.59 6.08 14.42
CA PRO A 10 5.58 6.24 15.49
C PRO A 10 6.72 5.23 15.42
N PHE A 11 6.42 3.94 15.18
CA PHE A 11 7.47 2.92 15.03
C PHE A 11 8.41 3.26 13.87
N ILE A 12 7.85 3.64 12.73
CA ILE A 12 8.61 3.98 11.52
C ILE A 12 9.53 5.18 11.77
N LYS A 13 9.01 6.22 12.43
CA LYS A 13 9.80 7.39 12.81
C LYS A 13 10.93 7.06 13.78
N ASP A 14 10.61 6.34 14.86
CA ASP A 14 11.56 6.03 15.94
C ASP A 14 12.67 5.07 15.50
N ASN A 15 12.39 4.18 14.55
CA ASN A 15 13.34 3.12 14.15
C ASN A 15 14.04 3.41 12.81
N TRP A 16 13.37 4.11 11.89
CA TRP A 16 13.88 4.35 10.53
C TRP A 16 14.04 5.83 10.19
N GLY A 17 13.57 6.74 11.04
CA GLY A 17 13.71 8.18 10.84
C GLY A 17 12.86 8.74 9.70
N ILE A 18 11.86 8.00 9.24
CA ILE A 18 10.97 8.39 8.13
C ILE A 18 9.67 8.98 8.69
N GLU A 19 9.28 10.15 8.20
CA GLU A 19 8.00 10.79 8.52
C GLU A 19 6.90 10.26 7.62
N VAL A 20 6.02 9.43 8.19
CA VAL A 20 4.81 8.97 7.48
C VAL A 20 3.65 9.87 7.87
N PRO A 21 3.08 10.64 6.92
CA PRO A 21 1.87 11.37 7.19
C PRO A 21 0.76 10.34 7.43
N VAL A 22 0.13 10.39 8.61
CA VAL A 22 -1.08 9.61 8.90
C VAL A 22 -2.29 10.52 9.13
N ASP A 23 -3.42 10.15 8.51
CA ASP A 23 -4.73 10.78 8.69
C ASP A 23 -5.28 10.50 10.10
N LYS A 24 -4.87 9.38 10.69
CA LYS A 24 -5.24 8.91 12.04
C LYS A 24 -3.98 8.40 12.75
N SER A 25 -3.72 8.91 13.96
CA SER A 25 -2.55 8.52 14.77
C SER A 25 -2.46 7.02 15.06
N GLU A 26 -3.57 6.29 14.98
CA GLU A 26 -3.65 4.84 15.24
C GLU A 26 -3.54 3.95 13.99
N ARG A 27 -3.35 4.52 12.78
CA ARG A 27 -3.27 3.72 11.55
C ARG A 27 -2.12 2.72 11.64
N ARG A 28 -2.42 1.49 11.20
CA ARG A 28 -1.51 0.36 11.21
C ARG A 28 -1.48 -0.25 9.82
N PHE A 29 -0.33 -0.15 9.16
CA PHE A 29 -0.11 -0.72 7.83
C PHE A 29 0.17 -2.21 7.95
N ASP A 30 -0.37 -3.02 7.05
CA ASP A 30 -0.15 -4.47 7.04
C ASP A 30 1.34 -4.83 7.05
N VAL A 31 2.13 -4.18 6.17
CA VAL A 31 3.58 -4.32 6.14
C VAL A 31 4.22 -2.98 5.77
N ALA A 32 5.33 -2.65 6.41
CA ALA A 32 6.24 -1.60 5.96
C ALA A 32 7.61 -2.22 5.61
N VAL A 33 8.16 -1.85 4.45
CA VAL A 33 9.48 -2.29 3.98
C VAL A 33 10.37 -1.06 3.84
N PHE A 34 11.55 -1.09 4.45
CA PHE A 34 12.49 0.01 4.45
C PHE A 34 13.81 -0.37 3.77
N SER A 35 14.25 0.48 2.85
CA SER A 35 15.59 0.44 2.27
C SER A 35 16.44 1.53 2.90
N LYS A 36 17.43 1.12 3.70
CA LYS A 36 18.44 2.02 4.27
C LYS A 36 19.25 2.71 3.18
N ASP A 37 19.68 1.95 2.17
CA ASP A 37 20.57 2.45 1.12
C ASP A 37 19.91 3.54 0.26
N LYS A 38 18.58 3.44 0.06
CA LYS A 38 17.79 4.41 -0.71
C LYS A 38 17.11 5.47 0.16
N HIS A 39 17.15 5.30 1.48
CA HIS A 39 16.32 6.03 2.44
C HIS A 39 14.84 6.09 2.00
N LYS A 40 14.29 4.92 1.65
CA LYS A 40 12.99 4.77 1.00
C LYS A 40 12.09 3.77 1.72
N LEU A 41 10.81 4.12 1.85
CA LEU A 41 9.81 3.32 2.54
C LEU A 41 8.69 2.89 1.57
N TRP A 42 8.31 1.62 1.64
CA TRP A 42 7.09 1.10 0.99
C TRP A 42 6.10 0.68 2.07
N LEU A 43 4.93 1.29 2.06
CA LEU A 43 3.79 0.96 2.91
C LEU A 43 2.84 0.07 2.11
N ILE A 44 2.66 -1.16 2.56
CA ILE A 44 1.93 -2.19 1.84
C ILE A 44 0.63 -2.47 2.57
N GLU A 45 -0.48 -2.40 1.83
CA GLU A 45 -1.78 -2.91 2.27
C GLU A 45 -2.17 -4.12 1.43
N THR A 46 -2.68 -5.15 2.10
CA THR A 46 -3.11 -6.38 1.46
C THR A 46 -4.60 -6.56 1.62
N ASN A 47 -5.25 -7.12 0.60
CA ASN A 47 -6.63 -7.52 0.73
C ASN A 47 -6.90 -8.83 -0.02
N TYR A 48 -7.88 -9.56 0.50
CA TYR A 48 -8.41 -10.76 -0.11
C TYR A 48 -9.91 -10.61 -0.30
N TYR A 49 -10.38 -10.70 -1.54
CA TYR A 49 -11.78 -10.54 -1.90
C TYR A 49 -12.44 -11.91 -2.02
N GLY A 50 -12.96 -12.41 -0.90
CA GLY A 50 -13.81 -13.61 -0.88
C GLY A 50 -15.18 -13.46 -1.56
N GLY A 51 -15.51 -12.29 -2.13
CA GLY A 51 -16.77 -11.96 -2.80
C GLY A 51 -16.83 -10.53 -3.35
N GLY A 52 -17.92 -10.19 -4.06
CA GLY A 52 -18.18 -8.85 -4.60
C GLY A 52 -18.94 -7.92 -3.65
N GLY A 53 -19.15 -6.65 -4.03
CA GLY A 53 -20.10 -5.74 -3.35
C GLY A 53 -19.51 -4.42 -2.81
N SER A 54 -20.26 -3.74 -1.94
CA SER A 54 -19.96 -2.38 -1.45
C SER A 54 -18.62 -2.24 -0.69
N LYS A 55 -18.13 -3.32 -0.09
CA LYS A 55 -16.82 -3.34 0.61
C LYS A 55 -15.66 -3.03 -0.33
N LEU A 56 -15.70 -3.55 -1.57
CA LEU A 56 -14.67 -3.29 -2.58
C LEU A 56 -14.57 -1.80 -2.91
N LYS A 57 -15.74 -1.17 -3.11
CA LYS A 57 -15.80 0.27 -3.41
C LYS A 57 -15.24 1.10 -2.27
N ALA A 58 -15.55 0.74 -1.02
CA ALA A 58 -15.02 1.45 0.15
C ALA A 58 -13.49 1.33 0.25
N VAL A 59 -12.94 0.14 0.05
CA VAL A 59 -11.47 -0.09 0.06
C VAL A 59 -10.77 0.68 -1.06
N ALA A 60 -11.33 0.66 -2.27
CA ALA A 60 -10.77 1.40 -3.40
C ALA A 60 -10.68 2.91 -3.12
N GLY A 61 -11.74 3.49 -2.52
CA GLY A 61 -11.76 4.89 -2.09
C GLY A 61 -10.74 5.17 -0.99
N GLU A 62 -10.74 4.39 0.09
CA GLU A 62 -9.82 4.55 1.22
C GLU A 62 -8.35 4.50 0.76
N PHE A 63 -8.00 3.52 -0.07
CA PHE A 63 -6.61 3.36 -0.53
C PHE A 63 -6.18 4.45 -1.52
N THR A 64 -7.13 4.99 -2.29
CA THR A 64 -6.86 6.15 -3.15
C THR A 64 -6.51 7.37 -2.31
N GLU A 65 -7.34 7.67 -1.30
CA GLU A 65 -7.11 8.78 -0.37
C GLU A 65 -5.79 8.59 0.39
N LEU A 66 -5.54 7.38 0.89
CA LEU A 66 -4.31 7.04 1.61
C LEU A 66 -3.07 7.20 0.72
N SER A 67 -3.11 6.71 -0.52
CA SER A 67 -2.02 6.87 -1.48
C SER A 67 -1.70 8.34 -1.73
N GLN A 68 -2.72 9.17 -1.97
CA GLN A 68 -2.56 10.62 -2.16
C GLN A 68 -2.12 11.36 -0.89
N PHE A 69 -2.43 10.81 0.27
CA PHE A 69 -1.99 11.38 1.55
C PHE A 69 -0.51 11.08 1.79
N ILE A 70 -0.07 9.86 1.49
CA ILE A 70 1.33 9.42 1.60
C ILE A 70 2.25 10.28 0.72
N THR A 71 1.82 10.71 -0.46
CA THR A 71 2.62 11.60 -1.32
C THR A 71 2.90 12.98 -0.72
N LYS A 72 2.27 13.34 0.41
CA LYS A 72 2.56 14.57 1.15
C LYS A 72 3.74 14.43 2.12
N SER A 73 4.31 13.24 2.27
CA SER A 73 5.51 13.02 3.07
C SER A 73 6.67 13.87 2.53
N THR A 74 7.52 14.33 3.44
CA THR A 74 8.82 14.94 3.08
C THR A 74 9.87 13.90 2.71
N ASP A 75 9.64 12.63 3.05
CA ASP A 75 10.51 11.49 2.74
C ASP A 75 9.99 10.68 1.54
N ASP A 76 10.84 9.81 0.98
CA ASP A 76 10.46 8.93 -0.13
C ASP A 76 9.62 7.75 0.37
N VAL A 77 8.31 7.99 0.51
CA VAL A 77 7.31 7.01 0.95
C VAL A 77 6.39 6.65 -0.21
N ASN A 78 6.25 5.34 -0.48
CA ASN A 78 5.41 4.82 -1.55
C ASN A 78 4.33 3.91 -0.98
N PHE A 79 3.11 4.10 -1.45
CA PHE A 79 2.00 3.19 -1.14
C PHE A 79 1.97 2.03 -2.14
N VAL A 80 1.79 0.81 -1.64
CA VAL A 80 1.70 -0.41 -2.42
C VAL A 80 0.44 -1.16 -2.04
N TRP A 81 -0.35 -1.51 -3.04
CA TRP A 81 -1.58 -2.27 -2.85
C TRP A 81 -1.45 -3.67 -3.44
N VAL A 82 -1.61 -4.69 -2.59
CA VAL A 82 -1.64 -6.10 -3.00
C VAL A 82 -3.06 -6.66 -2.90
N THR A 83 -3.56 -7.24 -3.98
CA THR A 83 -4.90 -7.83 -4.05
C THR A 83 -4.91 -9.24 -4.66
N ASP A 84 -5.95 -10.03 -4.40
CA ASP A 84 -6.22 -11.28 -5.11
C ASP A 84 -6.72 -11.12 -6.55
N GLY A 85 -7.07 -9.88 -6.95
CA GLY A 85 -7.55 -9.52 -8.28
C GLY A 85 -9.00 -9.95 -8.58
N GLN A 86 -9.66 -10.70 -7.68
CA GLN A 86 -11.01 -11.19 -7.95
C GLN A 86 -12.05 -10.06 -7.99
N GLY A 87 -11.80 -8.99 -7.23
CA GLY A 87 -12.64 -7.79 -7.21
C GLY A 87 -12.86 -7.16 -8.58
N TRP A 88 -11.93 -7.32 -9.52
CA TRP A 88 -12.04 -6.79 -10.89
C TRP A 88 -13.27 -7.31 -11.62
N LYS A 89 -13.68 -8.57 -11.35
CA LYS A 89 -14.84 -9.18 -12.02
C LYS A 89 -16.17 -8.50 -11.67
N THR A 90 -16.26 -7.88 -10.50
CA THR A 90 -17.52 -7.34 -9.97
C THR A 90 -17.50 -5.83 -9.72
N ALA A 91 -16.32 -5.25 -9.54
CA ALA A 91 -16.12 -3.85 -9.14
C ALA A 91 -15.07 -3.15 -10.02
N HIS A 92 -15.01 -3.49 -11.32
CA HIS A 92 -14.03 -2.92 -12.25
C HIS A 92 -14.04 -1.39 -12.31
N LEU A 93 -15.21 -0.72 -12.27
CA LEU A 93 -15.27 0.75 -12.34
C LEU A 93 -14.55 1.45 -11.17
N PRO A 94 -14.92 1.21 -9.89
CA PRO A 94 -14.22 1.85 -8.77
C PRO A 94 -12.76 1.39 -8.64
N LEU A 95 -12.44 0.15 -9.03
CA LEU A 95 -11.05 -0.31 -9.05
C LEU A 95 -10.24 0.39 -10.14
N ALA A 96 -10.80 0.59 -11.33
CA ALA A 96 -10.14 1.31 -12.42
C ALA A 96 -9.85 2.75 -12.04
N GLU A 97 -10.80 3.42 -11.36
CA GLU A 97 -10.61 4.76 -10.80
C GLU A 97 -9.45 4.77 -9.79
N ALA A 98 -9.46 3.87 -8.81
CA ALA A 98 -8.39 3.78 -7.82
C ALA A 98 -7.02 3.45 -8.44
N PHE A 99 -6.96 2.54 -9.41
CA PHE A 99 -5.72 2.19 -10.12
C PHE A 99 -5.21 3.34 -10.98
N GLY A 100 -6.07 4.28 -11.38
CA GLY A 100 -5.64 5.53 -12.04
C GLY A 100 -4.86 6.47 -11.11
N HIS A 101 -4.98 6.29 -9.79
CA HIS A 101 -4.31 7.11 -8.78
C HIS A 101 -3.21 6.37 -8.01
N ILE A 102 -3.35 5.06 -7.82
CA ILE A 102 -2.40 4.25 -7.05
C ILE A 102 -1.34 3.69 -7.98
N THR A 103 -0.10 4.13 -7.82
CA THR A 103 1.02 3.78 -8.71
C THR A 103 1.42 2.31 -8.64
N HIS A 104 1.40 1.71 -7.45
CA HIS A 104 1.89 0.36 -7.23
C HIS A 104 0.77 -0.58 -6.81
N VAL A 105 0.18 -1.27 -7.79
CA VAL A 105 -0.85 -2.28 -7.56
C VAL A 105 -0.36 -3.63 -8.06
N PHE A 106 -0.43 -4.65 -7.22
CA PHE A 106 -0.01 -6.01 -7.54
C PHE A 106 -1.14 -7.01 -7.29
N ASN A 107 -1.26 -7.98 -8.19
CA ASN A 107 -2.08 -9.16 -7.96
C ASN A 107 -1.21 -10.39 -7.61
N LEU A 108 -1.83 -11.49 -7.19
CA LEU A 108 -1.11 -12.71 -6.81
C LEU A 108 -0.26 -13.31 -7.94
N ASP A 109 -0.65 -13.12 -9.20
CA ASP A 109 0.14 -13.59 -10.34
C ASP A 109 1.43 -12.76 -10.50
N MET A 110 1.32 -11.44 -10.39
CA MET A 110 2.46 -10.53 -10.39
C MET A 110 3.44 -10.81 -9.24
N LEU A 111 2.93 -11.19 -8.07
CA LEU A 111 3.78 -11.62 -6.95
C LEU A 111 4.56 -12.90 -7.28
N LYS A 112 3.89 -13.91 -7.88
CA LYS A 112 4.56 -15.15 -8.31
C LYS A 112 5.64 -14.90 -9.36
N GLN A 113 5.43 -13.90 -10.22
CA GLN A 113 6.40 -13.48 -11.23
C GLN A 113 7.55 -12.63 -10.65
N GLY A 114 7.50 -12.27 -9.37
CA GLY A 114 8.57 -11.52 -8.70
C GLY A 114 8.51 -10.00 -8.87
N TYR A 115 7.45 -9.44 -9.46
CA TYR A 115 7.39 -7.99 -9.72
C TYR A 115 7.42 -7.12 -8.46
N LEU A 116 6.86 -7.62 -7.34
CA LEU A 116 6.99 -6.91 -6.05
C LEU A 116 8.43 -6.92 -5.55
N HIS A 117 9.17 -8.00 -5.78
CA HIS A 117 10.60 -8.03 -5.44
C HIS A 117 11.40 -7.07 -6.33
N ASP A 118 11.05 -6.95 -7.61
CA ASP A 118 11.69 -6.00 -8.52
C ASP A 118 11.42 -4.54 -8.13
N LEU A 119 10.26 -4.22 -7.55
CA LEU A 119 9.99 -2.87 -7.02
C LEU A 119 11.00 -2.44 -5.95
N PHE A 120 11.51 -3.39 -5.17
CA PHE A 120 12.44 -3.09 -4.08
C PHE A 120 13.90 -2.97 -4.54
N ARG A 121 14.23 -3.52 -5.71
CA ARG A 121 15.59 -3.49 -6.29
C ARG A 121 16.05 -2.10 -6.62
#